data_AF-A0A3D3CJP5-F1
#
_entry.id   AF-A0A3D3CJP5-F1
#
_cell.length_a   1.000
_cell.length_b   1.000
_cell.length_c   1.000
_cell.angle_alpha   90.00
_cell.angle_beta   90.00
_cell.angle_gamma   90.00
#
_symmetry.space_group_name_H-M   'P 1'
#
loop_
_entity.id
_entity.type
_entity.pdbx_description
1 polymer ?
#
loop_
_entity_poly.entity_id
_entity_poly.type
_entity_poly.pdbx_seq_one_letter_code
_entity_poly.pdbx_strand_id
1 'polypeptide(L)' 'MCALWGALKSVLAPGDRLLALSNGIFGRGFGEMGKGLGFETRILEAPEGEFLDPEAVRAEARAFGP' A
#
# COMPACT_ATOMS: atom_id res chain seq x y z
N MET A 1 14.42 -3.34 -5.74
CA MET A 1 13.99 -3.48 -4.33
C MET A 1 14.53 -2.36 -3.42
N CYS A 2 15.83 -2.01 -3.45
CA CYS A 2 16.37 -0.96 -2.57
C CYS A 2 15.68 0.42 -2.69
N ALA A 3 15.28 0.84 -3.90
CA ALA A 3 14.61 2.12 -4.11
C ALA A 3 13.24 2.21 -3.38
N LEU A 4 12.43 1.15 -3.40
CA LEU A 4 11.13 1.12 -2.72
C LEU A 4 11.28 1.09 -1.19
N TRP A 5 12.31 0.41 -0.68
CA TRP A 5 12.65 0.43 0.75
C TRP A 5 13.10 1.82 1.20
N GLY A 6 13.93 2.48 0.40
CA GLY A 6 14.33 3.87 0.63
C GLY A 6 13.11 4.79 0.63
N ALA A 7 12.23 4.67 -0.37
CA ALA A 7 11.01 5.47 -0.47
C ALA A 7 10.14 5.36 0.78
N LEU A 8 9.80 4.14 1.23
CA LEU A 8 8.99 3.93 2.44
C LEU A 8 9.61 4.58 3.68
N LYS A 9 10.93 4.41 3.88
CA LYS A 9 11.64 5.01 5.02
C LYS A 9 11.79 6.52 4.93
N SER A 10 11.71 7.09 3.74
CA SER A 10 11.84 8.54 3.53
C SER A 10 10.51 9.30 3.64
N VAL A 11 9.38 8.63 3.38
CA VAL A 11 8.07 9.31 3.31
C VAL A 11 7.12 8.95 4.46
N LEU A 12 7.41 7.90 5.23
CA LEU A 12 6.58 7.48 6.36
C LEU A 12 7.28 7.75 7.70
N ALA A 13 6.54 8.34 8.64
CA ALA A 13 6.90 8.50 10.04
C ALA A 13 6.23 7.41 10.92
N PRO A 14 6.75 7.15 12.14
CA PRO A 14 6.07 6.27 13.07
C PRO A 14 4.63 6.70 13.35
N GLY A 15 3.68 5.78 13.21
CA GLY A 15 2.25 6.04 13.35
C GLY A 15 1.52 6.36 12.03
N ASP A 16 2.25 6.59 10.94
CA ASP A 16 1.63 6.71 9.61
C ASP A 16 1.03 5.37 9.17
N ARG A 17 -0.04 5.48 8.36
CA ARG A 17 -0.75 4.35 7.77
C ARG A 17 -0.43 4.25 6.28
N LEU A 18 -0.29 3.02 5.78
CA LEU A 18 0.02 2.73 4.38
C LEU A 18 -1.14 1.98 3.70
N LEU A 19 -1.74 2.59 2.68
CA LEU A 19 -2.64 1.89 1.75
C LEU A 19 -1.87 1.49 0.49
N ALA A 20 -1.58 0.21 0.33
CA ALA A 20 -0.97 -0.33 -0.88
C ALA A 20 -2.04 -0.80 -1.87
N LEU A 21 -1.87 -0.48 -3.15
CA LEU A 21 -2.74 -0.93 -4.23
C LEU A 21 -2.05 -2.05 -5.01
N SER A 22 -2.77 -3.15 -5.26
CA SER A 22 -2.20 -4.35 -5.85
C SER A 22 -3.09 -4.90 -6.96
N ASN A 23 -2.53 -5.10 -8.14
CA ASN A 23 -3.11 -5.91 -9.21
C ASN A 23 -2.12 -6.99 -9.70
N GLY A 24 -1.19 -7.37 -8.83
CA GLY A 24 -0.10 -8.28 -9.15
C GLY A 24 0.96 -8.28 -8.06
N ILE A 25 2.04 -9.04 -8.29
CA ILE A 25 3.04 -9.34 -7.25
C ILE A 25 3.76 -8.11 -6.68
N PHE A 26 3.94 -7.05 -7.48
CA PHE A 26 4.70 -5.88 -7.05
C PHE A 26 3.93 -5.01 -6.05
N GLY A 27 2.62 -4.81 -6.24
CA GLY A 27 1.79 -4.03 -5.32
C GLY A 27 1.62 -4.73 -3.97
N ARG A 28 1.35 -6.04 -3.99
CA ARG A 28 1.32 -6.86 -2.78
C ARG A 28 2.67 -6.84 -2.06
N GLY A 29 3.77 -7.03 -2.79
CA GLY A 29 5.12 -6.98 -2.22
C GLY A 29 5.44 -5.63 -1.57
N PHE A 30 5.00 -4.51 -2.16
CA PHE A 30 5.15 -3.19 -1.56
C PHE A 30 4.36 -3.04 -0.24
N GLY A 31 3.14 -3.56 -0.18
CA GLY A 31 2.36 -3.61 1.05
C GLY A 31 3.02 -4.48 2.14
N GLU A 32 3.50 -5.67 1.78
CA GLU A 32 4.22 -6.55 2.71
C GLU A 32 5.53 -5.93 3.23
N MET A 33 6.22 -5.13 2.41
CA MET A 33 7.37 -4.33 2.88
C MET A 33 6.97 -3.32 3.96
N GLY A 34 5.84 -2.64 3.79
CA GLY A 34 5.30 -1.70 4.81
C GLY A 34 4.98 -2.40 6.13
N LYS A 35 4.32 -3.56 6.07
CA LYS A 35 4.07 -4.41 7.25
C LYS A 35 5.37 -4.83 7.93
N GLY A 36 6.37 -5.26 7.14
CA GLY A 36 7.69 -5.66 7.66
C GLY A 36 8.47 -4.52 8.34
N LEU A 37 8.14 -3.27 8.01
CA LEU A 37 8.67 -2.07 8.68
C LEU A 37 7.86 -1.65 9.91
N GLY A 38 6.75 -2.32 10.22
CA GLY A 38 5.91 -2.05 11.39
C GLY A 38 4.81 -1.01 11.18
N PHE A 39 4.55 -0.59 9.94
CA PHE A 39 3.47 0.36 9.63
C PHE A 39 2.11 -0.31 9.60
N GLU A 40 1.08 0.40 10.06
CA GLU A 40 -0.31 -0.04 9.87
C GLU A 40 -0.61 -0.04 8.37
N THR A 41 -0.70 -1.22 7.78
CA THR A 41 -0.76 -1.36 6.32
C THR A 41 -2.00 -2.14 5.88
N ARG A 42 -2.74 -1.59 4.92
CA ARG A 42 -3.79 -2.29 4.17
C ARG A 42 -3.34 -2.50 2.73
N ILE A 43 -3.76 -3.62 2.14
CA ILE A 43 -3.50 -3.94 0.74
C ILE A 43 -4.86 -4.09 0.07
N LEU A 44 -5.21 -3.18 -0.83
CA LEU A 44 -6.40 -3.28 -1.67
C LEU A 44 -6.03 -4.01 -2.95
N GLU A 45 -6.74 -5.08 -3.26
CA GLU A 45 -6.39 -6.01 -4.33
C GLU A 45 -7.43 -6.03 -5.45
N ALA A 46 -6.95 -5.98 -6.70
CA ALA A 46 -7.68 -6.39 -7.89
C ALA A 46 -7.14 -7.74 -8.40
N PRO A 47 -7.90 -8.44 -9.25
CA PRO A 47 -7.40 -9.61 -9.97
C PRO A 47 -6.11 -9.30 -10.75
N GLU A 48 -5.30 -10.33 -10.98
CA GLU A 48 -4.01 -10.17 -11.63
C GLU A 48 -4.15 -9.64 -13.06
N GLY A 49 -3.48 -8.52 -13.35
CA GLY A 49 -3.55 -7.85 -14.65
C GLY A 49 -4.77 -6.93 -14.84
N GLU A 50 -5.68 -6.88 -13.87
CA GLU A 50 -6.84 -5.98 -13.92
C GLU A 50 -6.56 -4.64 -13.22
N PHE A 51 -7.36 -3.62 -13.52
CA PHE A 51 -7.26 -2.34 -12.82
C PHE A 51 -8.12 -2.35 -11.55
N LEU A 52 -7.68 -1.65 -10.51
CA LEU A 52 -8.54 -1.38 -9.36
C LEU A 52 -9.66 -0.42 -9.76
N ASP A 53 -10.86 -0.67 -9.22
CA ASP A 53 -11.95 0.29 -9.32
C ASP A 53 -11.57 1.60 -8.60
N PRO A 54 -11.54 2.74 -9.31
CA PRO A 54 -11.21 4.03 -8.70
C PRO A 54 -12.12 4.41 -7.52
N GLU A 55 -13.41 4.01 -7.53
CA GLU A 55 -14.29 4.35 -6.41
C GLU A 55 -14.01 3.49 -5.18
N ALA A 56 -13.70 2.20 -5.35
CA ALA A 56 -13.19 1.36 -4.27
C ALA A 56 -11.90 1.93 -3.65
N VAL A 57 -10.96 2.41 -4.48
CA VAL A 57 -9.73 3.07 -4.00
C VAL A 57 -10.05 4.32 -3.18
N ARG A 58 -10.96 5.18 -3.66
CA ARG A 58 -11.37 6.39 -2.92
C ARG A 58 -12.07 6.06 -1.62
N ALA A 59 -12.95 5.07 -1.62
CA ALA A 59 -13.67 4.64 -0.42
C ALA A 59 -12.69 4.12 0.64
N GLU A 60 -11.74 3.27 0.25
CA GLU A 60 -10.75 2.72 1.17
C GLU A 60 -9.79 3.79 1.68
N ALA A 61 -9.33 4.70 0.81
CA ALA A 61 -8.48 5.82 1.21
C ALA A 61 -9.17 6.77 2.21
N ARG A 62 -10.49 6.98 2.08
CA ARG A 62 -11.26 7.77 3.06
C ARG A 62 -11.47 7.01 4.37
N ALA A 63 -11.80 5.72 4.31
CA ALA A 63 -12.04 4.89 5.48
C ALA A 63 -10.77 4.62 6.28
N PHE A 64 -9.61 4.64 5.63
CA PHE A 64 -8.30 4.36 6.23
C PHE A 64 -7.42 5.61 6.40
N GLY A 65 -7.90 6.77 5.97
CA GLY A 65 -7.25 8.06 6.21
C GLY A 65 -7.09 8.38 7.70
N PRO A 66 -6.20 9.34 8.06
CA PRO A 66 -5.86 9.67 9.45
C PRO A 66 -7.09 9.89 10.35
#